data_AF-A0A372L6P9-F1
#
_entry.id   AF-A0A372L6P9-F1
#
_cell.length_a   1.000
_cell.length_b   1.000
_cell.length_c   1.000
_cell.angle_alpha   90.00
_cell.angle_beta   90.00
_cell.angle_gamma   90.00
#
_symmetry.space_group_name_H-M   'P 1'
#
loop_
_entity.id
_entity.type
_entity.pdbx_description
1 polymer ?
#
loop_
_entity_poly.entity_id
_entity_poly.type
_entity_poly.pdbx_seq_one_letter_code
_entity_poly.pdbx_strand_id
1 'polypeptide(L)' 'MVETVWEYKTLKEYDHLELAWVRGEGYNIYNKNAIAAPLAGFGEDKAKAIKEFDKMVLHYLKKQIG' A
#
# COMPACT_ATOMS: atom_id res chain seq x y z
N MET A 1 -28.24 -9.42 9.25
CA MET A 1 -26.80 -9.49 9.55
C MET A 1 -26.09 -8.95 8.32
N VAL A 2 -25.66 -7.69 8.34
CA VAL A 2 -24.84 -7.15 7.25
C VAL A 2 -23.46 -7.71 7.50
N GLU A 3 -23.08 -8.69 6.68
CA GLU A 3 -21.69 -9.08 6.56
C GLU A 3 -20.96 -7.83 6.08
N THR A 4 -20.27 -7.17 7.01
CA THR A 4 -19.43 -6.01 6.70
C THR A 4 -18.30 -6.55 5.81
N VAL A 5 -18.53 -6.54 4.50
CA VAL A 5 -17.51 -6.90 3.51
C VAL A 5 -16.44 -5.82 3.62
N TRP A 6 -15.40 -6.11 4.39
CA TRP A 6 -14.18 -5.32 4.41
C TRP A 6 -13.60 -5.37 3.00
N GLU A 7 -13.92 -4.37 2.19
CA GLU A 7 -13.38 -4.27 0.83
C GLU A 7 -11.91 -3.88 0.92
N TYR A 8 -11.06 -4.90 0.92
CA TYR A 8 -9.63 -4.80 0.73
C TYR A 8 -9.31 -5.11 -0.73
N LYS A 9 -8.73 -4.14 -1.43
CA LYS A 9 -8.37 -4.31 -2.84
C LYS A 9 -6.91 -3.95 -3.06
N THR A 10 -6.08 -4.97 -3.29
CA THR A 10 -4.71 -4.78 -3.76
C THR A 10 -4.72 -4.14 -5.15
N LEU A 11 -3.90 -3.11 -5.33
CA LEU A 11 -3.75 -2.36 -6.59
C LEU A 11 -2.40 -2.59 -7.24
N LYS A 12 -1.34 -2.63 -6.43
CA LYS A 12 0.03 -2.91 -6.85
C LYS A 12 0.73 -3.68 -5.74
N GLU A 13 1.60 -4.61 -6.12
CA GLU A 13 2.55 -5.22 -5.21
C GLU A 13 3.95 -5.16 -5.81
N TYR A 14 4.95 -5.06 -4.95
CA TYR A 14 6.36 -5.09 -5.33
C TYR A 14 7.20 -5.65 -4.19
N ASP A 15 7.79 -6.83 -4.39
CA ASP A 15 8.58 -7.52 -3.38
C ASP A 15 7.78 -7.68 -2.06
N HIS A 16 8.15 -6.96 -1.01
CA HIS A 16 7.45 -6.92 0.27
C HIS A 16 6.48 -5.73 0.43
N LEU A 17 6.40 -4.82 -0.53
CA LEU A 17 5.50 -3.66 -0.48
C LEU A 17 4.20 -3.95 -1.22
N GLU A 18 3.07 -3.60 -0.62
CA GLU A 18 1.75 -3.74 -1.23
C GLU A 18 0.98 -2.42 -1.10
N LEU A 19 0.47 -1.91 -2.22
CA LEU A 19 -0.49 -0.80 -2.24
C LEU A 19 -1.90 -1.39 -2.33
N ALA A 20 -2.70 -1.19 -1.30
CA ALA A 20 -4.08 -1.63 -1.25
C ALA A 20 -5.03 -0.48 -0.93
N TRP A 21 -6.23 -0.54 -1.48
CA TRP A 21 -7.33 0.33 -1.10
C TRP A 21 -8.20 -0.39 -0.08
N VAL A 22 -8.42 0.24 1.06
CA VAL A 22 -9.26 -0.24 2.15
C VAL A 22 -10.44 0.70 2.28
N ARG A 23 -11.65 0.15 2.19
CA ARG A 23 -12.86 0.95 2.34
C ARG A 23 -12.94 1.57 3.74
N GLY A 24 -13.04 2.90 3.80
CA GLY A 24 -13.07 3.67 5.05
C GLY A 24 -11.72 4.26 5.47
N GLU A 25 -10.61 3.67 5.03
CA GLU A 25 -9.25 4.19 5.30
C GLU A 25 -8.58 4.77 4.05
N GLY A 26 -9.02 4.34 2.87
CA GLY A 26 -8.48 4.75 1.58
C GLY A 26 -7.27 3.92 1.14
N TYR A 27 -6.39 4.52 0.35
CA TYR A 27 -5.18 3.91 -0.20
C TYR A 27 -4.09 3.86 0.87
N ASN A 28 -3.64 2.65 1.17
CA ASN A 28 -2.63 2.37 2.18
C ASN A 28 -1.54 1.48 1.58
N ILE A 29 -0.29 1.75 1.97
CA ILE A 29 0.86 0.91 1.64
C ILE A 29 1.14 0.02 2.83
N TYR A 30 1.19 -1.28 2.61
CA TYR A 30 1.50 -2.30 3.60
C TYR A 30 2.84 -2.94 3.31
N ASN A 31 3.47 -3.45 4.37
CA ASN A 31 4.57 -4.39 4.25
C ASN A 31 4.00 -5.81 4.38
N LYS A 32 4.06 -6.62 3.32
CA LYS A 32 3.64 -8.02 3.35
C LYS A 32 4.40 -8.86 4.38
N ASN A 33 5.65 -8.50 4.68
CA ASN A 33 6.43 -9.17 5.72
C ASN A 33 6.02 -8.75 7.14
N ALA A 34 5.28 -7.64 7.29
CA ALA A 34 4.87 -7.09 8.57
C ALA A 34 3.50 -6.38 8.42
N ILE A 35 2.42 -7.16 8.28
CA ILE A 35 1.05 -6.67 8.08
C ILE A 35 0.44 -6.08 9.37
N ALA A 36 1.24 -5.78 10.39
CA ALA A 36 0.75 -5.25 11.65
C ALA A 36 0.24 -3.80 11.53
N ALA A 37 0.79 -3.01 10.60
CA ALA A 37 0.37 -1.63 10.37
C ALA A 37 0.66 -1.18 8.93
N PRO A 38 -0.15 -0.26 8.36
CA PRO A 38 0.19 0.41 7.12
C PRO A 38 1.46 1.24 7.30
N LEU A 39 2.41 1.11 6.37
CA LEU A 39 3.61 1.94 6.28
C LEU A 39 3.25 3.40 5.99
N ALA A 40 2.20 3.62 5.18
CA ALA A 40 1.72 4.94 4.84
C ALA A 40 0.24 4.89 4.41
N GLY A 41 -0.54 5.87 4.87
CA GLY A 41 -1.93 6.06 4.45
C GLY A 41 -2.11 7.35 3.68
N PHE A 42 -2.85 7.28 2.58
CA PHE A 42 -3.05 8.39 1.64
C PHE A 42 -4.52 8.80 1.49
N GLY A 43 -5.42 8.23 2.31
CA GLY A 43 -6.85 8.51 2.19
C GLY A 43 -7.37 8.16 0.81
N GLU A 44 -8.28 8.94 0.24
CA GLU A 44 -8.88 8.66 -1.07
C GLU A 44 -8.01 9.11 -2.27
N ASP A 45 -6.80 9.63 -2.01
CA ASP A 45 -5.95 10.25 -3.02
C ASP A 45 -5.09 9.22 -3.77
N LYS A 46 -5.71 8.53 -4.73
CA LYS A 46 -5.10 7.44 -5.51
C LYS A 46 -3.77 7.84 -6.16
N ALA A 47 -3.73 9.02 -6.79
CA ALA A 47 -2.58 9.47 -7.55
C ALA A 47 -1.37 9.69 -6.64
N LYS A 48 -1.60 10.28 -5.47
CA LYS A 48 -0.57 10.47 -4.44
C LYS A 48 -0.06 9.12 -3.92
N ALA A 49 -0.97 8.19 -3.62
CA ALA A 49 -0.63 6.86 -3.11
C ALA A 49 0.26 6.07 -4.08
N ILE A 50 -0.09 6.07 -5.37
CA ILE A 50 0.71 5.41 -6.42
C ILE A 50 2.10 6.07 -6.53
N LYS A 51 2.16 7.41 -6.56
CA LYS A 51 3.42 8.14 -6.68
C LYS A 51 4.38 7.85 -5.51
N GLU A 52 3.86 7.80 -4.29
CA GLU A 52 4.68 7.49 -3.11
C GLU A 52 5.09 6.02 -3.09
N PHE A 53 4.21 5.10 -3.51
CA PHE A 53 4.56 3.69 -3.69
C PHE A 53 5.73 3.52 -4.68
N ASP A 54 5.62 4.10 -5.87
CA ASP A 54 6.67 4.04 -6.89
C ASP A 54 8.00 4.66 -6.39
N LYS A 55 7.95 5.74 -5.60
CA LYS A 55 9.15 6.28 -4.94
C LYS A 55 9.77 5.33 -3.92
N MET A 56 8.96 4.65 -3.11
CA MET A 56 9.45 3.68 -2.12
C MET A 56 10.12 2.49 -2.82
N VAL A 57 9.48 1.96 -3.88
CA VAL A 57 10.03 0.90 -4.73
C VAL A 57 11.37 1.32 -5.34
N LEU A 58 11.44 2.52 -5.92
CA LEU A 58 12.68 3.06 -6.49
C LEU A 58 13.80 3.22 -5.44
N HIS A 59 13.44 3.67 -4.24
CA HIS A 59 14.41 3.81 -3.14
C HIS A 59 14.95 2.45 -2.69
N TYR A 60 14.08 1.44 -2.61
CA TYR A 60 14.48 0.08 -2.25
C TYR A 60 15.40 -0.53 -3.32
N LEU A 61 15.03 -0.42 -4.59
CA LEU A 61 15.85 -0.84 -5.72
C LEU A 61 17.24 -0.20 -5.70
N LYS A 62 17.32 1.11 -5.43
CA LYS A 62 18.60 1.81 -5.32
C LYS A 62 19.47 1.28 -4.18
N LYS A 63 18.88 0.92 -3.04
CA LYS A 63 19.62 0.32 -1.91
C LYS A 63 20.12 -1.09 -2.22
N GLN A 64 19.40 -1.85 -3.04
CA GLN A 64 19.77 -3.22 -3.38
C GLN A 64 20.89 -3.32 -4.42
N ILE A 65 21.07 -2.28 -5.25
CA ILE A 65 22.12 -2.20 -6.29
C ILE A 65 23.41 -1.55 -5.73
N GLY A 66 23.36 -0.94 -4.55
CA GLY A 66 24.47 -0.21 -3.91
C GLY A 66 25.37 -1.07 -3.04
#